data_AF-A0A419AWK4-F1
#
_entry.id   AF-A0A419AWK4-F1
#
_cell.length_a   1.000
_cell.length_b   1.000
_cell.length_c   1.000
_cell.angle_alpha   90.00
_cell.angle_beta   90.00
_cell.angle_gamma   90.00
#
_symmetry.space_group_name_H-M   'P 1'
#
loop_
_entity.id
_entity.type
_entity.pdbx_description
1 polymer ?
#
loop_
_entity_poly.entity_id
_entity_poly.type
_entity_poly.pdbx_seq_one_letter_code
_entity_poly.pdbx_strand_id
1 'polypeptide(L)'
;MGVSRAVGKGVLSGILLMAMGIGTAMACQAGPANEWKRGIEQQRQADLGNGCYLNPIIAGDHPDPTIIKDGDDYYMTFSSFDDIPGLLIWHSRDLVNWEPLGPVITTPVDAIWAPDLVKHNGKYYIYFTTNRIIDAKGTKKKTLYVITADDIHGPWTPPKDTGLKNPASDPGHVVGEDGKRYIFMSGGNRVQLTDDGLSTVGDMEVVYQGWQYPEEWDVESFSQEGPKMLRHGDNFYMVLAEGGTAGPPTGHMVIAARSKSINGPWENSPHNPIIRTQDRSEKWWSRGHATLIEGPDKNWYMVYHGYENGFMTLGRQAMLEPIVWGDDGWFTSAGFDTGKPIRKPTGGEAVPHGIGWSDSFTDEKFPARWHFYRANAEELKRVTLSDGKLHLKAKGTSPKDSAPLTMIPGDQAYQIEVTANFAPGAQAGLLLFYNAKLYVGLSFNQDGTVMHRYGLERAEKKLPHITGNEVQIRMKNDRHIVTFYTRTSDQEPWKKYPVQMEVSGYHHNVAYDFLSLRPALYASGEGEVTFSNLRYQALP
;
A
#
# COMPACT_ATOMS: atom_id res chain seq x y z
N MET A 1 50.77 -65.68 29.78
CA MET A 1 50.01 -65.85 31.04
C MET A 1 49.72 -64.44 31.54
N GLY A 2 48.53 -63.91 31.73
CA GLY A 2 47.15 -64.38 31.71
C GLY A 2 46.34 -63.32 32.49
N VAL A 3 45.08 -63.11 32.09
CA VAL A 3 43.97 -62.63 32.94
C VAL A 3 43.80 -61.12 33.20
N SER A 4 42.82 -60.54 32.46
CA SER A 4 41.60 -59.83 32.90
C SER A 4 41.62 -58.51 33.70
N ARG A 5 40.90 -57.52 33.15
CA ARG A 5 39.82 -56.66 33.73
C ARG A 5 39.86 -55.28 33.05
N ALA A 6 38.79 -54.55 32.75
CA ALA A 6 37.35 -54.76 32.75
C ALA A 6 36.75 -53.65 31.85
N VAL A 7 35.63 -53.96 31.21
CA VAL A 7 34.86 -53.08 30.34
C VAL A 7 33.97 -52.16 31.18
N GLY A 8 34.03 -50.84 30.94
CA GLY A 8 33.04 -49.86 31.40
C GLY A 8 32.22 -49.35 30.22
N LYS A 9 30.95 -49.74 30.15
CA LYS A 9 29.96 -49.24 29.18
C LYS A 9 29.40 -47.89 29.67
N GLY A 10 29.59 -46.84 28.89
CA GLY A 10 28.78 -45.62 28.95
C GLY A 10 27.69 -45.68 27.89
N VAL A 11 26.43 -45.71 28.32
CA VAL A 11 25.24 -45.65 27.45
C VAL A 11 24.89 -44.17 27.27
N LEU A 12 25.12 -43.62 26.07
CA LEU A 12 24.37 -42.45 25.61
C LEU A 12 23.07 -42.96 24.99
N SER A 13 21.96 -42.79 25.70
CA SER A 13 20.63 -42.90 25.10
C SER A 13 20.41 -41.71 24.17
N GLY A 14 20.54 -41.94 22.87
CA GLY A 14 19.98 -41.06 21.85
C GLY A 14 18.47 -41.20 21.85
N ILE A 15 17.76 -40.17 22.31
CA ILE A 15 16.34 -40.02 22.02
C ILE A 15 16.25 -39.45 20.60
N LEU A 16 15.97 -40.33 19.65
CA LEU A 16 15.55 -39.96 18.31
C LEU A 16 14.10 -39.48 18.43
N LEU A 17 13.87 -38.17 18.53
CA LEU A 17 12.53 -37.61 18.32
C LEU A 17 12.20 -37.80 16.83
N MET A 18 11.34 -38.77 16.53
CA MET A 18 10.62 -38.82 15.27
C MET A 18 9.71 -37.58 15.20
N ALA A 19 10.17 -36.57 14.46
CA ALA A 19 9.29 -35.54 13.93
C ALA A 19 8.34 -36.21 12.93
N MET A 20 7.16 -36.63 13.39
CA MET A 20 6.11 -37.12 12.51
C MET A 20 5.45 -35.92 11.79
N GLY A 21 5.98 -35.66 10.60
CA GLY A 21 5.38 -35.09 9.39
C GLY A 21 4.08 -34.28 9.48
N ILE A 22 4.23 -32.95 9.38
CA ILE A 22 3.33 -32.07 8.59
C ILE A 22 4.14 -31.14 7.64
N GLY A 23 5.48 -31.11 7.71
CA GLY A 23 6.29 -30.09 7.03
C GLY A 23 6.61 -30.26 5.54
N THR A 24 6.14 -31.31 4.84
CA THR A 24 6.61 -31.64 3.48
C THR A 24 5.58 -31.50 2.35
N ALA A 25 4.34 -31.07 2.63
CA ALA A 25 3.27 -31.03 1.62
C ALA A 25 2.93 -29.63 1.06
N MET A 26 3.73 -28.58 1.35
CA MET A 26 3.39 -27.19 0.98
C MET A 26 4.33 -26.50 -0.02
N ALA A 27 5.40 -27.14 -0.48
CA ALA A 27 6.27 -26.53 -1.48
C ALA A 27 5.67 -26.68 -2.89
N CYS A 28 5.42 -25.56 -3.57
CA CYS A 28 5.19 -25.57 -5.00
C CYS A 28 6.41 -26.17 -5.70
N GLN A 29 6.21 -27.18 -6.56
CA GLN A 29 7.31 -27.77 -7.33
C GLN A 29 8.07 -26.65 -8.03
N ALA A 30 9.39 -26.59 -7.80
CA ALA A 30 10.29 -25.62 -8.40
C ALA A 30 10.37 -25.86 -9.91
N GLY A 31 9.43 -25.28 -10.65
CA GLY A 31 9.54 -25.03 -12.09
C GLY A 31 10.19 -23.66 -12.35
N PRO A 32 10.61 -23.38 -13.60
CA PRO A 32 11.16 -22.08 -13.97
C PRO A 32 10.03 -21.06 -14.05
N ALA A 33 9.64 -20.44 -12.94
CA ALA A 33 8.82 -19.23 -12.96
C ALA A 33 8.96 -18.47 -11.62
N ASN A 34 10.09 -17.80 -11.43
CA ASN A 34 10.15 -16.61 -10.54
C ASN A 34 9.53 -15.37 -11.23
N GLU A 35 8.67 -15.61 -12.23
CA GLU A 35 8.04 -14.60 -13.06
C GLU A 35 6.55 -14.60 -12.77
N TRP A 36 5.98 -13.40 -12.61
CA TRP A 36 4.55 -13.24 -12.48
C TRP A 36 3.85 -13.62 -13.78
N LYS A 37 2.68 -14.22 -13.65
CA LYS A 37 1.73 -14.30 -14.76
C LYS A 37 1.36 -12.87 -15.19
N ARG A 38 1.05 -12.69 -16.47
CA ARG A 38 0.56 -11.41 -17.00
C ARG A 38 -0.97 -11.39 -17.04
N GLY A 39 -1.57 -10.39 -16.42
CA GLY A 39 -3.01 -10.16 -16.31
C GLY A 39 -3.51 -9.03 -17.22
N ILE A 40 -4.47 -8.26 -16.72
CA ILE A 40 -5.01 -7.07 -17.39
C ILE A 40 -3.88 -6.13 -17.83
N GLU A 41 -3.90 -5.68 -19.08
CA GLU A 41 -2.86 -4.77 -19.63
C GLU A 41 -1.42 -5.29 -19.48
N GLN A 42 -1.24 -6.61 -19.44
CA GLN A 42 0.02 -7.32 -19.15
C GLN A 42 0.64 -7.00 -17.78
N GLN A 43 -0.14 -6.41 -16.86
CA GLN A 43 0.30 -6.17 -15.49
C GLN A 43 0.68 -7.49 -14.82
N ARG A 44 1.63 -7.47 -13.89
CA ARG A 44 1.93 -8.64 -13.07
C ARG A 44 0.70 -9.08 -12.26
N GLN A 45 0.44 -10.39 -12.23
CA GLN A 45 -0.62 -11.02 -11.46
C GLN A 45 -0.02 -12.02 -10.46
N ALA A 46 -0.48 -11.96 -9.22
CA ALA A 46 0.00 -12.82 -8.13
C ALA A 46 -0.32 -14.30 -8.37
N ASP A 47 -1.56 -14.61 -8.74
CA ASP A 47 -2.00 -15.98 -9.05
C ASP A 47 -1.34 -16.52 -10.33
N LEU A 48 -0.55 -17.59 -10.19
CA LEU A 48 0.15 -18.21 -11.31
C LEU A 48 -0.72 -19.19 -12.11
N GLY A 49 -1.96 -19.46 -11.67
CA GLY A 49 -2.89 -20.37 -12.34
C GLY A 49 -2.54 -21.86 -12.21
N ASN A 50 -1.54 -22.19 -11.41
CA ASN A 50 -1.08 -23.56 -11.13
C ASN A 50 -1.28 -23.96 -9.65
N GLY A 51 -2.09 -23.18 -8.92
CA GLY A 51 -2.32 -23.32 -7.48
C GLY A 51 -1.20 -22.74 -6.61
N CYS A 52 -0.31 -21.93 -7.19
CA CYS A 52 0.69 -21.15 -6.48
C CYS A 52 0.49 -19.66 -6.76
N TYR A 53 1.04 -18.81 -5.90
CA TYR A 53 1.08 -17.37 -6.09
C TYR A 53 2.50 -16.82 -5.89
N LEU A 54 2.76 -15.65 -6.46
CA LEU A 54 3.94 -14.84 -6.19
C LEU A 54 3.51 -13.51 -5.55
N ASN A 55 4.18 -13.14 -4.45
CA ASN A 55 4.05 -11.79 -3.91
C ASN A 55 4.56 -10.74 -4.92
N PRO A 56 4.03 -9.52 -4.91
CA PRO A 56 2.98 -9.03 -4.00
C PRO A 56 1.58 -9.49 -4.46
N ILE A 57 0.65 -9.68 -3.52
CA ILE A 57 -0.76 -9.98 -3.83
C ILE A 57 -1.52 -8.75 -4.35
N ILE A 58 -1.05 -7.52 -4.08
CA ILE A 58 -1.47 -6.31 -4.79
C ILE A 58 -0.22 -5.47 -5.03
N ALA A 59 0.11 -5.25 -6.30
CA ALA A 59 1.30 -4.51 -6.72
C ALA A 59 1.06 -3.00 -6.71
N GLY A 60 2.15 -2.23 -6.61
CA GLY A 60 2.10 -0.78 -6.43
C GLY A 60 1.86 -0.42 -4.96
N ASP A 61 1.85 0.88 -4.66
CA ASP A 61 1.84 1.41 -3.31
C ASP A 61 0.49 1.19 -2.61
N HIS A 62 0.39 0.03 -1.95
CA HIS A 62 -0.73 -0.46 -1.15
C HIS A 62 -0.25 -0.74 0.29
N PRO A 63 0.04 0.32 1.05
CA PRO A 63 0.60 0.22 2.39
C PRO A 63 -0.43 0.01 3.49
N ASP A 64 0.07 -0.46 4.64
CA ASP A 64 -0.68 -0.56 5.89
C ASP A 64 -2.00 -1.36 5.73
N PRO A 65 -1.94 -2.59 5.19
CA PRO A 65 -3.14 -3.37 4.91
C PRO A 65 -3.96 -3.65 6.17
N THR A 66 -5.24 -3.30 6.12
CA THR A 66 -6.25 -3.75 7.07
C THR A 66 -7.26 -4.61 6.33
N ILE A 67 -7.50 -5.82 6.83
CA ILE A 67 -8.31 -6.84 6.18
C ILE A 67 -9.32 -7.44 7.16
N ILE A 68 -10.54 -7.66 6.69
CA ILE A 68 -11.57 -8.42 7.40
C ILE A 68 -12.08 -9.57 6.54
N LYS A 69 -12.67 -10.55 7.21
CA LYS A 69 -13.45 -11.63 6.61
C LYS A 69 -14.91 -11.46 7.03
N ASP A 70 -15.83 -11.61 6.09
CA ASP A 70 -17.26 -11.54 6.34
C ASP A 70 -17.97 -12.62 5.52
N GLY A 71 -18.28 -13.75 6.17
CA GLY A 71 -18.68 -14.96 5.45
C GLY A 71 -17.52 -15.52 4.64
N ASP A 72 -17.73 -15.63 3.33
CA ASP A 72 -16.74 -16.12 2.37
C ASP A 72 -15.96 -14.99 1.67
N ASP A 73 -16.36 -13.73 1.92
CA ASP A 73 -15.76 -12.55 1.30
C ASP A 73 -14.70 -11.93 2.22
N TYR A 74 -13.64 -11.43 1.58
CA TYR A 74 -12.54 -10.71 2.22
C TYR A 74 -12.50 -9.28 1.70
N TYR A 75 -12.39 -8.33 2.61
CA TYR A 75 -12.32 -6.91 2.27
C TYR A 75 -11.06 -6.30 2.83
N MET A 76 -10.35 -5.54 2.00
CA MET A 76 -9.10 -4.90 2.38
C MET A 76 -9.06 -3.44 1.93
N THR A 77 -8.41 -2.60 2.73
CA THR A 77 -8.02 -1.24 2.31
C THR A 77 -6.65 -0.87 2.88
N PHE A 78 -6.17 0.30 2.49
CA PHE A 78 -4.79 0.74 2.65
C PHE A 78 -4.76 2.23 3.03
N SER A 79 -3.64 2.71 3.57
CA SER A 79 -3.43 4.16 3.68
C SER A 79 -3.49 4.81 2.30
N SER A 80 -4.21 5.93 2.18
CA SER A 80 -4.25 6.71 0.94
C SER A 80 -3.42 7.99 0.99
N PHE A 81 -2.91 8.38 2.15
CA PHE A 81 -2.16 9.63 2.34
C PHE A 81 -2.87 10.81 1.66
N ASP A 82 -2.17 11.48 0.76
CA ASP A 82 -2.61 12.67 0.05
C ASP A 82 -3.61 12.38 -1.10
N ASP A 83 -3.94 11.12 -1.36
CA ASP A 83 -4.79 10.69 -2.46
C ASP A 83 -6.29 10.79 -2.11
N ILE A 84 -7.03 11.55 -2.94
CA ILE A 84 -8.49 11.65 -2.88
C ILE A 84 -9.09 11.47 -4.29
N PRO A 85 -10.11 10.63 -4.49
CA PRO A 85 -10.78 9.79 -3.50
C PRO A 85 -9.84 8.77 -2.82
N GLY A 86 -10.00 8.55 -1.52
CA GLY A 86 -9.11 7.73 -0.69
C GLY A 86 -9.80 6.48 -0.14
N LEU A 87 -8.99 5.60 0.46
CA LEU A 87 -9.43 4.32 1.04
C LEU A 87 -10.22 3.46 0.05
N LEU A 88 -9.60 3.08 -1.07
CA LEU A 88 -10.18 2.13 -2.02
C LEU A 88 -10.40 0.78 -1.33
N ILE A 89 -11.63 0.28 -1.33
CA ILE A 89 -11.94 -1.08 -0.87
C ILE A 89 -11.61 -2.07 -1.97
N TRP A 90 -10.91 -3.13 -1.60
CA TRP A 90 -10.62 -4.30 -2.41
C TRP A 90 -11.40 -5.51 -1.88
N HIS A 91 -11.86 -6.36 -2.79
CA HIS A 91 -12.62 -7.56 -2.51
C HIS A 91 -11.88 -8.81 -3.02
N SER A 92 -11.95 -9.91 -2.26
CA SER A 92 -11.42 -11.21 -2.63
C SER A 92 -12.25 -12.34 -2.01
N ARG A 93 -12.13 -13.55 -2.58
CA ARG A 93 -12.63 -14.80 -2.00
C ARG A 93 -11.54 -15.86 -1.83
N ASP A 94 -10.28 -15.53 -2.12
CA ASP A 94 -9.16 -16.46 -2.10
C ASP A 94 -7.85 -15.89 -1.52
N LEU A 95 -7.88 -14.64 -1.03
CA LEU A 95 -6.75 -13.85 -0.50
C LEU A 95 -5.66 -13.47 -1.51
N VAL A 96 -5.75 -13.90 -2.77
CA VAL A 96 -4.69 -13.72 -3.78
C VAL A 96 -5.16 -12.88 -4.97
N ASN A 97 -6.37 -13.12 -5.47
CA ASN A 97 -6.99 -12.30 -6.50
C ASN A 97 -7.87 -11.23 -5.83
N TRP A 98 -7.72 -9.99 -6.26
CA TRP A 98 -8.32 -8.82 -5.61
C TRP A 98 -8.89 -7.89 -6.68
N GLU A 99 -10.17 -7.56 -6.55
CA GLU A 99 -10.86 -6.59 -7.41
C GLU A 99 -11.22 -5.31 -6.63
N PRO A 100 -11.14 -4.12 -7.24
CA PRO A 100 -11.53 -2.88 -6.58
C PRO A 100 -13.07 -2.74 -6.56
N LEU A 101 -13.64 -2.40 -5.39
CA LEU A 101 -15.06 -2.07 -5.26
C LEU A 101 -15.32 -0.57 -5.42
N GLY A 102 -14.50 0.27 -4.80
CA GLY A 102 -14.62 1.72 -4.89
C GLY A 102 -14.02 2.47 -3.69
N PRO A 103 -13.75 3.78 -3.85
CA PRO A 103 -13.20 4.59 -2.78
C PRO A 103 -14.28 4.94 -1.75
N VAL A 104 -13.86 5.00 -0.49
CA VAL A 104 -14.73 5.34 0.64
C VAL A 104 -14.81 6.84 0.87
N ILE A 105 -13.67 7.55 0.75
CA ILE A 105 -13.58 8.97 1.09
C ILE A 105 -13.45 9.79 -0.19
N THR A 106 -14.47 10.58 -0.50
CA THR A 106 -14.42 11.59 -1.58
C THR A 106 -14.26 13.01 -1.05
N THR A 107 -14.45 13.21 0.25
CA THR A 107 -14.29 14.51 0.92
C THR A 107 -12.89 14.62 1.51
N PRO A 108 -12.08 15.62 1.12
CA PRO A 108 -10.73 15.76 1.65
C PRO A 108 -10.71 16.07 3.15
N VAL A 109 -9.91 15.30 3.90
CA VAL A 109 -9.74 15.41 5.36
C VAL A 109 -8.28 15.56 5.81
N ASP A 110 -7.36 15.78 4.85
CA ASP A 110 -5.89 15.69 4.94
C ASP A 110 -5.35 14.27 4.74
N ALA A 111 -4.03 14.08 4.84
CA ALA A 111 -3.35 12.83 4.57
C ALA A 111 -3.87 11.70 5.46
N ILE A 112 -4.41 10.63 4.87
CA ILE A 112 -4.98 9.48 5.58
C ILE A 112 -3.89 8.42 5.82
N TRP A 113 -3.52 8.23 7.09
CA TRP A 113 -2.54 7.24 7.53
C TRP A 113 -3.23 5.88 7.80
N ALA A 114 -2.46 4.91 8.32
CA ALA A 114 -2.89 3.51 8.50
C ALA A 114 -4.33 3.40 9.02
N PRO A 115 -5.23 2.77 8.24
CA PRO A 115 -6.60 2.58 8.65
C PRO A 115 -6.79 1.27 9.42
N ASP A 116 -7.95 1.16 10.07
CA ASP A 116 -8.47 -0.09 10.60
C ASP A 116 -9.91 -0.30 10.16
N LEU A 117 -10.10 -1.24 9.23
CA LEU A 117 -11.39 -1.70 8.74
C LEU A 117 -11.89 -2.78 9.69
N VAL A 118 -13.07 -2.58 10.27
CA VAL A 118 -13.70 -3.55 11.16
C VAL A 118 -15.19 -3.69 10.90
N LYS A 119 -15.72 -4.89 11.10
CA LYS A 119 -17.16 -5.14 11.18
C LYS A 119 -17.54 -5.39 12.63
N HIS A 120 -18.48 -4.63 13.15
CA HIS A 120 -18.97 -4.79 14.52
C HIS A 120 -20.49 -4.65 14.54
N ASN A 121 -21.19 -5.64 15.12
CA ASN A 121 -22.65 -5.70 15.20
C ASN A 121 -23.36 -5.42 13.86
N GLY A 122 -22.85 -6.01 12.78
CA GLY A 122 -23.43 -5.90 11.43
C GLY A 122 -23.08 -4.61 10.68
N LYS A 123 -22.37 -3.66 11.29
CA LYS A 123 -21.96 -2.39 10.67
C LYS A 123 -20.45 -2.37 10.42
N TYR A 124 -20.03 -1.77 9.30
CA TYR A 124 -18.62 -1.54 8.99
C TYR A 124 -18.16 -0.19 9.53
N TYR A 125 -16.93 -0.16 10.01
CA TYR A 125 -16.24 1.01 10.50
C TYR A 125 -14.86 1.06 9.85
N ILE A 126 -14.40 2.26 9.50
CA ILE A 126 -12.97 2.49 9.26
C ILE A 126 -12.51 3.59 10.21
N TYR A 127 -11.56 3.25 11.08
CA TYR A 127 -10.85 4.21 11.91
C TYR A 127 -9.55 4.59 11.22
N PHE A 128 -9.19 5.87 11.20
CA PHE A 128 -7.92 6.31 10.63
C PHE A 128 -7.48 7.62 11.28
N THR A 129 -6.19 7.92 11.17
CA THR A 129 -5.66 9.22 11.60
C THR A 129 -5.26 10.08 10.41
N THR A 130 -5.38 11.39 10.59
CA THR A 130 -4.76 12.35 9.68
C THR A 130 -3.71 13.19 10.39
N ASN A 131 -2.77 13.76 9.63
CA ASN A 131 -1.72 14.62 10.15
C ASN A 131 -1.74 15.98 9.46
N ARG A 132 -2.74 16.79 9.82
CA ARG A 132 -3.04 18.03 9.13
C ARG A 132 -2.10 19.15 9.49
N ILE A 133 -1.53 19.81 8.48
CA ILE A 133 -0.84 21.10 8.67
C ILE A 133 -1.92 22.19 8.70
N ILE A 134 -2.05 22.88 9.83
CA ILE A 134 -3.14 23.85 10.05
C ILE A 134 -2.73 25.32 9.87
N ASP A 135 -1.43 25.64 9.79
CA ASP A 135 -0.98 27.03 9.61
C ASP A 135 0.37 27.17 8.87
N ALA A 136 0.72 28.42 8.54
CA ALA A 136 1.98 28.78 7.87
C ALA A 136 3.24 28.56 8.74
N LYS A 137 3.09 28.29 10.05
CA LYS A 137 4.18 27.92 10.95
C LYS A 137 4.44 26.41 10.94
N GLY A 138 3.60 25.64 10.26
CA GLY A 138 3.70 24.19 10.18
C GLY A 138 3.11 23.48 11.39
N THR A 139 2.21 24.11 12.15
CA THR A 139 1.55 23.44 13.28
C THR A 139 0.78 22.22 12.75
N LYS A 140 1.07 21.05 13.33
CA LYS A 140 0.43 19.79 12.95
C LYS A 140 -0.67 19.46 13.94
N LYS A 141 -1.89 19.23 13.46
CA LYS A 141 -2.99 18.65 14.24
C LYS A 141 -3.20 17.22 13.75
N LYS A 142 -2.98 16.26 14.65
CA LYS A 142 -3.45 14.88 14.45
C LYS A 142 -4.91 14.77 14.86
N THR A 143 -5.70 13.98 14.14
CA THR A 143 -7.10 13.73 14.46
C THR A 143 -7.45 12.28 14.15
N LEU A 144 -8.14 11.62 15.07
CA LEU A 144 -8.68 10.27 14.89
C LEU A 144 -10.10 10.40 14.35
N TYR A 145 -10.30 9.92 13.13
CA TYR A 145 -11.57 9.90 12.43
C TYR A 145 -12.18 8.51 12.43
N VAL A 146 -13.50 8.48 12.31
CA VAL A 146 -14.27 7.28 12.01
C VAL A 146 -15.26 7.55 10.88
N ILE A 147 -15.42 6.57 10.01
CA ILE A 147 -16.46 6.49 8.98
C ILE A 147 -17.17 5.15 9.10
N THR A 148 -18.44 5.10 8.73
CA THR A 148 -19.26 3.90 8.88
C THR A 148 -20.14 3.65 7.66
N ALA A 149 -20.53 2.39 7.47
CA ALA A 149 -21.54 1.98 6.51
C ALA A 149 -22.26 0.71 6.99
N ASP A 150 -23.52 0.55 6.61
CA ASP A 150 -24.28 -0.70 6.84
C ASP A 150 -23.98 -1.78 5.79
N ASP A 151 -23.43 -1.36 4.64
CA ASP A 151 -22.98 -2.22 3.54
C ASP A 151 -21.58 -1.77 3.14
N ILE A 152 -20.67 -2.71 2.87
CA ILE A 152 -19.29 -2.41 2.46
C ILE A 152 -19.23 -1.61 1.14
N HIS A 153 -20.24 -1.74 0.27
CA HIS A 153 -20.40 -0.97 -0.96
C HIS A 153 -20.90 0.47 -0.71
N GLY A 154 -21.21 0.81 0.54
CA GLY A 154 -21.71 2.10 0.96
C GLY A 154 -23.24 2.25 0.87
N PRO A 155 -23.76 3.48 1.01
CA PRO A 155 -23.00 4.71 1.15
C PRO A 155 -22.27 4.79 2.50
N TRP A 156 -21.03 5.27 2.45
CA TRP A 156 -20.24 5.54 3.65
C TRP A 156 -20.53 6.94 4.20
N THR A 157 -20.55 7.08 5.52
CA THR A 157 -20.73 8.39 6.17
C THR A 157 -19.52 9.29 5.94
N PRO A 158 -19.67 10.63 5.93
CA PRO A 158 -18.54 11.54 6.00
C PRO A 158 -17.66 11.28 7.23
N PRO A 159 -16.33 11.58 7.17
CA PRO A 159 -15.45 11.43 8.32
C PRO A 159 -15.90 12.24 9.54
N LYS A 160 -16.03 11.55 10.68
CA LYS A 160 -16.37 12.13 11.98
C LYS A 160 -15.15 12.13 12.90
N ASP A 161 -14.79 13.31 13.42
CA ASP A 161 -13.78 13.45 14.49
C ASP A 161 -14.31 12.77 15.76
N THR A 162 -13.53 11.85 16.32
CA THR A 162 -13.90 11.11 17.54
C THR A 162 -13.83 11.95 18.81
N GLY A 163 -13.21 13.13 18.75
CA GLY A 163 -13.02 14.04 19.89
C GLY A 163 -11.79 13.73 20.75
N LEU A 164 -10.98 12.73 20.36
CA LEU A 164 -9.76 12.37 21.08
C LEU A 164 -8.73 13.50 21.02
N LYS A 165 -8.21 13.92 22.18
CA LYS A 165 -7.15 14.92 22.27
C LYS A 165 -5.79 14.26 22.02
N ASN A 166 -4.99 14.87 21.13
CA ASN A 166 -3.63 14.43 20.81
C ASN A 166 -3.52 12.93 20.46
N PRO A 167 -4.31 12.42 19.50
CA PRO A 167 -4.30 11.01 19.16
C PRO A 167 -2.92 10.57 18.67
N ALA A 168 -2.51 9.37 19.10
CA ALA A 168 -1.44 8.62 18.43
C ALA A 168 -1.92 8.09 17.07
N SER A 169 -0.99 7.64 16.23
CA SER A 169 -1.29 7.11 14.89
C SER A 169 -1.80 5.67 14.95
N ASP A 170 -2.22 5.14 13.80
CA ASP A 170 -2.48 3.73 13.54
C ASP A 170 -3.49 3.07 14.50
N PRO A 171 -4.78 3.41 14.40
CA PRO A 171 -5.80 2.79 15.23
C PRO A 171 -5.89 1.27 14.96
N GLY A 172 -6.24 0.53 16.01
CA GLY A 172 -6.58 -0.89 15.98
C GLY A 172 -7.75 -1.17 16.93
N HIS A 173 -8.90 -1.52 16.38
CA HIS A 173 -10.14 -1.73 17.13
C HIS A 173 -10.22 -3.15 17.70
N VAL A 174 -10.80 -3.25 18.90
CA VAL A 174 -11.07 -4.51 19.58
C VAL A 174 -12.22 -4.38 20.57
N VAL A 175 -12.88 -5.50 20.87
CA VAL A 175 -13.85 -5.62 21.96
C VAL A 175 -13.19 -6.36 23.13
N GLY A 176 -13.12 -5.71 24.29
CA GLY A 176 -12.57 -6.28 25.52
C GLY A 176 -13.46 -7.38 26.12
N GLU A 177 -12.92 -8.09 27.10
CA GLU A 177 -13.65 -9.12 27.86
C GLU A 177 -14.83 -8.57 28.66
N ASP A 178 -14.85 -7.25 28.91
CA ASP A 178 -15.91 -6.49 29.56
C ASP A 178 -17.04 -6.07 28.60
N GLY A 179 -16.92 -6.41 27.31
CA GLY A 179 -17.86 -6.02 26.26
C GLY A 179 -17.71 -4.58 25.79
N LYS A 180 -16.70 -3.83 26.27
CA LYS A 180 -16.42 -2.47 25.81
C LYS A 180 -15.48 -2.47 24.61
N ARG A 181 -15.57 -1.40 23.84
CA ARG A 181 -14.79 -1.21 22.61
C ARG A 181 -13.57 -0.35 22.92
N TYR A 182 -12.43 -0.70 22.34
CA TYR A 182 -11.17 0.02 22.51
C TYR A 182 -10.51 0.27 21.16
N ILE A 183 -9.70 1.33 21.10
CA ILE A 183 -8.75 1.60 20.03
C ILE A 183 -7.36 1.55 20.64
N PHE A 184 -6.51 0.67 20.13
CA PHE A 184 -5.07 0.68 20.33
C PHE A 184 -4.41 1.54 19.26
N MET A 185 -3.31 2.19 19.57
CA MET A 185 -2.57 3.09 18.68
C MET A 185 -1.06 2.93 18.87
N SER A 186 -0.27 3.50 17.96
CA SER A 186 1.20 3.53 18.04
C SER A 186 1.71 3.95 19.43
N GLY A 187 2.86 3.42 19.84
CA GLY A 187 3.47 3.68 21.15
C GLY A 187 2.73 3.02 22.32
N GLY A 188 1.97 1.95 22.05
CA GLY A 188 1.26 1.17 23.07
C GLY A 188 0.10 1.92 23.72
N ASN A 189 -0.40 2.94 23.02
CA ASN A 189 -1.50 3.76 23.48
C ASN A 189 -2.83 3.03 23.31
N ARG A 190 -3.77 3.29 24.21
CA ARG A 190 -5.14 2.76 24.17
C ARG A 190 -6.13 3.81 24.64
N VAL A 191 -7.32 3.78 24.09
CA VAL A 191 -8.48 4.54 24.59
C VAL A 191 -9.75 3.72 24.43
N GLN A 192 -10.71 3.92 25.33
CA GLN A 192 -12.04 3.32 25.21
C GLN A 192 -12.90 4.12 24.21
N LEU A 193 -13.78 3.43 23.49
CA LEU A 193 -14.83 4.04 22.67
C LEU A 193 -16.19 4.01 23.37
N THR A 194 -17.08 4.93 22.95
CA THR A 194 -18.51 4.82 23.19
C THR A 194 -19.06 3.54 22.55
N ASP A 195 -20.22 3.05 23.03
CA ASP A 195 -20.78 1.78 22.55
C ASP A 195 -21.09 1.82 21.02
N ASP A 196 -21.50 2.98 20.50
CA ASP A 196 -21.71 3.20 19.06
C ASP A 196 -20.40 3.24 18.25
N GLY A 197 -19.26 3.38 18.92
CA GLY A 197 -17.91 3.46 18.34
C GLY A 197 -17.57 4.80 17.71
N LEU A 198 -18.37 5.85 17.93
CA LEU A 198 -18.23 7.11 17.21
C LEU A 198 -17.49 8.21 17.98
N SER A 199 -17.14 7.99 19.24
CA SER A 199 -16.40 8.92 20.10
C SER A 199 -15.57 8.17 21.14
N THR A 200 -14.59 8.84 21.75
CA THR A 200 -13.78 8.26 22.83
C THR A 200 -14.38 8.51 24.21
N VAL A 201 -14.06 7.62 25.15
CA VAL A 201 -14.39 7.74 26.58
C VAL A 201 -13.08 7.90 27.35
N GLY A 202 -12.88 9.08 27.94
CA GLY A 202 -11.68 9.39 28.70
C GLY A 202 -10.47 9.78 27.85
N ASP A 203 -9.30 9.78 28.50
CA ASP A 203 -8.02 10.10 27.89
C ASP A 203 -7.28 8.84 27.45
N MET A 204 -6.28 9.01 26.58
CA MET A 204 -5.41 7.94 26.10
C MET A 204 -4.42 7.52 27.19
N GLU A 205 -4.19 6.22 27.32
CA GLU A 205 -3.26 5.62 28.28
C GLU A 205 -2.26 4.68 27.59
N VAL A 206 -1.06 4.54 28.15
CA VAL A 206 -0.04 3.62 27.63
C VAL A 206 -0.15 2.29 28.37
N VAL A 207 -0.46 1.21 27.65
CA VAL A 207 -0.68 -0.13 28.22
C VAL A 207 0.37 -1.16 27.80
N TYR A 208 1.26 -0.80 26.88
CA TYR A 208 2.31 -1.68 26.36
C TYR A 208 3.54 -0.86 25.97
N GLN A 209 4.74 -1.43 26.11
CA GLN A 209 6.03 -0.72 25.93
C GLN A 209 6.82 -1.21 24.72
N GLY A 210 6.23 -2.08 23.89
CA GLY A 210 6.92 -2.70 22.76
C GLY A 210 7.80 -3.89 23.15
N TRP A 211 8.40 -4.50 22.14
CA TRP A 211 9.41 -5.53 22.31
C TRP A 211 10.81 -4.89 22.23
N GLN A 212 11.69 -5.24 23.15
CA GLN A 212 13.06 -4.73 23.14
C GLN A 212 13.90 -5.62 22.23
N TYR A 213 13.96 -5.27 20.95
CA TYR A 213 14.84 -5.94 19.99
C TYR A 213 16.33 -5.69 20.30
N PRO A 214 17.26 -6.52 19.82
CA PRO A 214 18.69 -6.35 20.07
C PRO A 214 19.21 -4.97 19.62
N GLU A 215 19.99 -4.30 20.46
CA GLU A 215 20.49 -2.94 20.23
C GLU A 215 21.39 -2.85 18.99
N GLU A 216 22.08 -3.93 18.63
CA GLU A 216 22.94 -4.01 17.46
C GLU A 216 22.19 -4.05 16.11
N TRP A 217 20.86 -4.13 16.12
CA TRP A 217 20.08 -4.10 14.88
C TRP A 217 19.94 -2.68 14.35
N ASP A 218 20.47 -2.46 13.14
CA ASP A 218 20.22 -1.23 12.39
C ASP A 218 18.75 -1.14 11.98
N VAL A 219 18.04 -0.21 12.60
CA VAL A 219 16.64 0.14 12.34
C VAL A 219 16.51 1.65 12.11
N GLU A 220 15.37 2.12 11.61
CA GLU A 220 15.12 3.56 11.47
C GLU A 220 14.92 4.21 12.85
N SER A 221 14.06 3.61 13.68
CA SER A 221 13.80 4.03 15.06
C SER A 221 13.01 2.97 15.84
N PHE A 222 12.88 3.15 17.17
CA PHE A 222 11.99 2.37 18.04
C PHE A 222 10.51 2.79 17.81
N SER A 223 10.02 2.62 16.57
CA SER A 223 8.68 3.02 16.14
C SER A 223 7.70 1.89 16.35
N GLN A 224 7.11 1.81 17.55
CA GLN A 224 6.02 0.89 17.82
C GLN A 224 4.73 1.36 17.13
N GLU A 225 4.29 0.69 16.06
CA GLU A 225 3.25 1.19 15.15
C GLU A 225 2.29 0.08 14.65
N GLY A 226 1.19 0.46 13.99
CA GLY A 226 0.27 -0.48 13.35
C GLY A 226 -0.35 -1.59 14.22
N PRO A 227 -0.84 -1.35 15.46
CA PRO A 227 -1.46 -2.41 16.25
C PRO A 227 -2.72 -2.97 15.56
N LYS A 228 -2.70 -4.27 15.27
CA LYS A 228 -3.82 -5.07 14.79
C LYS A 228 -4.20 -6.07 15.87
N MET A 229 -5.44 -5.94 16.34
CA MET A 229 -5.94 -6.70 17.47
C MET A 229 -6.71 -7.93 16.99
N LEU A 230 -6.46 -9.06 17.62
CA LEU A 230 -7.11 -10.32 17.33
C LEU A 230 -7.46 -11.02 18.63
N ARG A 231 -8.61 -11.69 18.70
CA ARG A 231 -8.87 -12.69 19.74
C ARG A 231 -8.74 -14.09 19.15
N HIS A 232 -7.90 -14.92 19.74
CA HIS A 232 -7.73 -16.32 19.34
C HIS A 232 -7.64 -17.21 20.59
N GLY A 233 -8.57 -18.15 20.70
CA GLY A 233 -8.81 -18.88 21.94
C GLY A 233 -9.11 -17.93 23.11
N ASP A 234 -8.41 -18.15 24.24
CA ASP A 234 -8.57 -17.38 25.47
C ASP A 234 -7.68 -16.12 25.53
N ASN A 235 -6.95 -15.80 24.46
CA ASN A 235 -6.00 -14.68 24.43
C ASN A 235 -6.45 -13.58 23.47
N PHE A 236 -6.17 -12.34 23.86
CA PHE A 236 -6.01 -11.23 22.95
C PHE A 236 -4.58 -11.24 22.43
N TYR A 237 -4.41 -11.05 21.13
CA TYR A 237 -3.13 -10.82 20.46
C TYR A 237 -3.10 -9.40 19.93
N MET A 238 -1.96 -8.77 20.11
CA MET A 238 -1.59 -7.52 19.46
C MET A 238 -0.48 -7.85 18.49
N VAL A 239 -0.77 -7.73 17.20
CA VAL A 239 0.22 -7.82 16.12
C VAL A 239 0.57 -6.41 15.72
N LEU A 240 1.84 -6.05 15.71
CA LEU A 240 2.24 -4.67 15.48
C LEU A 240 3.58 -4.62 14.74
N ALA A 241 3.96 -3.43 14.30
CA ALA A 241 5.23 -3.17 13.66
C ALA A 241 6.20 -2.45 14.61
N GLU A 242 7.50 -2.73 14.43
CA GLU A 242 8.61 -2.02 15.07
C GLU A 242 9.75 -1.78 14.09
N GLY A 243 10.74 -0.95 14.50
CA GLY A 243 11.94 -0.66 13.72
C GLY A 243 11.79 0.46 12.68
N GLY A 244 10.56 0.93 12.45
CA GLY A 244 10.22 1.94 11.45
C GLY A 244 10.08 1.38 10.04
N THR A 245 9.22 2.03 9.25
CA THR A 245 8.83 1.58 7.91
C THR A 245 9.90 1.86 6.84
N ALA A 246 10.75 2.87 7.03
CA ALA A 246 11.73 3.33 6.05
C ALA A 246 13.17 3.08 6.51
N GLY A 247 14.12 3.86 6.00
CA GLY A 247 15.52 3.77 6.40
C GLY A 247 16.19 2.47 5.92
N PRO A 248 16.87 1.70 6.81
CA PRO A 248 17.53 0.46 6.46
C PRO A 248 16.54 -0.60 5.93
N PRO A 249 16.88 -1.37 4.87
CA PRO A 249 16.06 -2.48 4.36
C PRO A 249 15.65 -3.55 5.40
N THR A 250 16.44 -3.65 6.47
CA THR A 250 16.30 -4.61 7.57
C THR A 250 15.63 -4.00 8.80
N GLY A 251 15.15 -2.75 8.71
CA GLY A 251 14.61 -2.02 9.87
C GLY A 251 13.27 -2.55 10.33
N HIS A 252 12.28 -2.49 9.43
CA HIS A 252 10.89 -2.83 9.72
C HIS A 252 10.71 -4.32 10.06
N MET A 253 9.86 -4.59 11.04
CA MET A 253 9.53 -5.95 11.47
C MET A 253 8.08 -6.07 11.95
N VAL A 254 7.55 -7.29 11.90
CA VAL A 254 6.31 -7.67 12.57
C VAL A 254 6.67 -8.31 13.91
N ILE A 255 6.04 -7.86 14.98
CA ILE A 255 6.13 -8.48 16.30
C ILE A 255 4.72 -8.82 16.81
N ALA A 256 4.66 -9.69 17.80
CA ALA A 256 3.42 -10.01 18.50
C ALA A 256 3.58 -9.94 20.02
N ALA A 257 2.50 -9.54 20.67
CA ALA A 257 2.29 -9.68 22.10
C ALA A 257 0.90 -10.28 22.37
N ARG A 258 0.69 -10.89 23.53
CA ARG A 258 -0.62 -11.44 23.92
C ARG A 258 -0.95 -11.12 25.38
N SER A 259 -2.24 -11.16 25.69
CA SER A 259 -2.73 -11.09 27.07
C SER A 259 -4.05 -11.84 27.24
N LYS A 260 -4.36 -12.24 28.48
CA LYS A 260 -5.67 -12.79 28.87
C LYS A 260 -6.72 -11.70 29.08
N SER A 261 -6.30 -10.46 29.29
CA SER A 261 -7.17 -9.30 29.48
C SER A 261 -6.76 -8.21 28.49
N ILE A 262 -7.73 -7.44 28.01
CA ILE A 262 -7.43 -6.30 27.15
C ILE A 262 -6.59 -5.22 27.86
N ASN A 263 -6.57 -5.26 29.20
CA ASN A 263 -5.79 -4.36 30.07
C ASN A 263 -4.34 -4.83 30.29
N GLY A 264 -3.96 -5.98 29.76
CA GLY A 264 -2.67 -6.58 30.03
C GLY A 264 -2.63 -7.36 31.37
N PRO A 265 -1.42 -7.68 31.88
CA PRO A 265 -0.13 -7.37 31.28
C PRO A 265 0.03 -8.06 29.91
N TRP A 266 0.78 -7.42 29.02
CA TRP A 266 1.09 -7.95 27.68
C TRP A 266 2.41 -8.72 27.73
N GLU A 267 2.37 -9.98 27.33
CA GLU A 267 3.53 -10.85 27.17
C GLU A 267 4.03 -10.75 25.72
N ASN A 268 5.32 -10.55 25.50
CA ASN A 268 5.91 -10.59 24.16
C ASN A 268 6.04 -12.03 23.66
N SER A 269 5.82 -12.25 22.37
CA SER A 269 6.09 -13.55 21.74
C SER A 269 7.57 -13.90 21.92
N PRO A 270 7.91 -15.13 22.34
CA PRO A 270 9.29 -15.62 22.35
C PRO A 270 9.87 -15.78 20.93
N HIS A 271 9.03 -15.67 19.90
CA HIS A 271 9.40 -15.77 18.49
C HIS A 271 9.55 -14.41 17.80
N ASN A 272 9.54 -13.30 18.54
CA ASN A 272 9.76 -11.99 17.93
C ASN A 272 11.20 -11.86 17.37
N PRO A 273 11.36 -11.18 16.21
CA PRO A 273 10.31 -10.72 15.32
C PRO A 273 9.72 -11.90 14.52
N ILE A 274 8.41 -11.85 14.27
CA ILE A 274 7.71 -12.85 13.47
C ILE A 274 8.16 -12.79 12.00
N ILE A 275 8.30 -11.57 11.47
CA ILE A 275 8.89 -11.29 10.15
C ILE A 275 9.85 -10.12 10.31
N ARG A 276 11.01 -10.24 9.65
CA ARG A 276 11.96 -9.15 9.43
C ARG A 276 12.80 -9.47 8.21
N THR A 277 13.15 -8.49 7.38
CA THR A 277 14.18 -8.67 6.35
C THR A 277 15.53 -8.93 7.01
N GLN A 278 16.12 -10.08 6.76
CA GLN A 278 17.38 -10.51 7.37
C GLN A 278 18.59 -10.07 6.55
N ASP A 279 18.49 -10.14 5.22
CA ASP A 279 19.59 -9.80 4.31
C ASP A 279 19.13 -8.85 3.19
N ARG A 280 20.01 -7.90 2.83
CA ARG A 280 19.71 -6.90 1.79
C ARG A 280 19.57 -7.50 0.38
N SER A 281 20.01 -8.75 0.17
CA SER A 281 19.79 -9.49 -1.08
C SER A 281 18.39 -10.08 -1.21
N GLU A 282 17.59 -10.10 -0.14
CA GLU A 282 16.19 -10.55 -0.21
C GLU A 282 15.40 -9.69 -1.20
N LYS A 283 14.41 -10.30 -1.87
CA LYS A 283 13.55 -9.62 -2.84
C LYS A 283 12.69 -8.53 -2.19
N TRP A 284 12.34 -8.71 -0.92
CA TRP A 284 11.43 -7.86 -0.18
C TRP A 284 12.11 -7.26 1.04
N TRP A 285 12.05 -5.94 1.14
CA TRP A 285 12.66 -5.12 2.18
C TRP A 285 11.60 -4.51 3.08
N SER A 286 12.01 -4.09 4.28
CA SER A 286 11.19 -3.41 5.28
C SER A 286 9.79 -4.01 5.41
N ARG A 287 9.74 -5.32 5.65
CA ARG A 287 8.50 -6.09 5.80
C ARG A 287 7.88 -5.86 7.17
N GLY A 288 6.66 -5.34 7.21
CA GLY A 288 5.99 -5.02 8.48
C GLY A 288 4.53 -4.61 8.32
N HIS A 289 3.92 -4.17 9.43
CA HIS A 289 2.54 -3.67 9.52
C HIS A 289 1.50 -4.73 9.11
N ALA A 290 1.47 -5.86 9.83
CA ALA A 290 0.69 -7.03 9.46
C ALA A 290 -0.69 -7.10 10.14
N THR A 291 -1.67 -7.62 9.39
CA THR A 291 -2.97 -8.08 9.90
C THR A 291 -3.07 -9.61 9.72
N LEU A 292 -3.51 -10.33 10.74
CA LEU A 292 -3.78 -11.78 10.65
C LEU A 292 -5.21 -12.06 10.18
N ILE A 293 -5.38 -13.11 9.39
CA ILE A 293 -6.67 -13.51 8.86
C ILE A 293 -6.78 -15.02 8.65
N GLU A 294 -7.94 -15.61 8.94
CA GLU A 294 -8.26 -17.00 8.58
C GLU A 294 -8.61 -17.09 7.09
N GLY A 295 -7.89 -17.91 6.33
CA GLY A 295 -8.12 -18.17 4.92
C GLY A 295 -9.33 -19.07 4.64
N PRO A 296 -9.66 -19.26 3.34
CA PRO A 296 -10.79 -20.09 2.94
C PRO A 296 -10.57 -21.59 3.24
N ASP A 297 -9.31 -22.00 3.39
CA ASP A 297 -8.89 -23.35 3.77
C ASP A 297 -8.83 -23.56 5.29
N LYS A 298 -9.25 -22.58 6.09
CA LYS A 298 -9.16 -22.57 7.57
C LYS A 298 -7.74 -22.50 8.12
N ASN A 299 -6.72 -22.37 7.27
CA ASN A 299 -5.38 -22.01 7.71
C ASN A 299 -5.31 -20.50 7.96
N TRP A 300 -4.29 -20.07 8.70
CA TRP A 300 -4.09 -18.65 9.00
C TRP A 300 -3.00 -18.03 8.14
N TYR A 301 -3.21 -16.77 7.80
CA TYR A 301 -2.32 -15.98 6.97
C TYR A 301 -2.06 -14.64 7.62
N MET A 302 -0.97 -14.01 7.24
CA MET A 302 -0.69 -12.61 7.50
C MET A 302 -0.66 -11.83 6.20
N VAL A 303 -1.36 -10.71 6.18
CA VAL A 303 -1.27 -9.69 5.13
C VAL A 303 -0.47 -8.52 5.67
N TYR A 304 0.56 -8.11 4.96
CA TYR A 304 1.48 -7.05 5.39
C TYR A 304 2.03 -6.31 4.17
N HIS A 305 2.90 -5.33 4.35
CA HIS A 305 3.54 -4.67 3.22
C HIS A 305 5.06 -4.75 3.26
N GLY A 306 5.70 -4.53 2.11
CA GLY A 306 7.15 -4.37 2.01
C GLY A 306 7.55 -3.63 0.73
N TYR A 307 8.80 -3.17 0.68
CA TYR A 307 9.39 -2.60 -0.53
C TYR A 307 9.99 -3.71 -1.39
N GLU A 308 9.88 -3.58 -2.71
CA GLU A 308 10.60 -4.45 -3.63
C GLU A 308 12.06 -3.97 -3.76
N ASN A 309 13.01 -4.87 -3.57
CA ASN A 309 14.44 -4.60 -3.66
C ASN A 309 14.78 -4.00 -5.02
N GLY A 310 15.43 -2.83 -4.99
CA GLY A 310 15.78 -2.07 -6.20
C GLY A 310 14.60 -1.31 -6.81
N PHE A 311 13.38 -1.40 -6.27
CA PHE A 311 12.17 -0.76 -6.78
C PHE A 311 11.36 -0.05 -5.69
N MET A 312 12.03 0.64 -4.75
CA MET A 312 11.34 1.48 -3.75
C MET A 312 10.45 2.57 -4.38
N THR A 313 10.69 2.90 -5.65
CA THR A 313 9.83 3.79 -6.46
C THR A 313 8.40 3.27 -6.62
N LEU A 314 8.16 1.96 -6.50
CA LEU A 314 6.82 1.37 -6.55
C LEU A 314 6.05 1.55 -5.23
N GLY A 315 6.69 2.06 -4.17
CA GLY A 315 6.09 2.14 -2.85
C GLY A 315 6.03 0.81 -2.12
N ARG A 316 5.19 0.75 -1.10
CA ARG A 316 5.02 -0.42 -0.23
C ARG A 316 3.91 -1.30 -0.80
N GLN A 317 4.22 -2.55 -1.08
CA GLN A 317 3.31 -3.44 -1.81
C GLN A 317 2.71 -4.49 -0.87
N ALA A 318 1.45 -4.85 -1.09
CA ALA A 318 0.73 -5.78 -0.23
C ALA A 318 1.19 -7.23 -0.47
N MET A 319 1.56 -7.92 0.60
CA MET A 319 2.10 -9.27 0.59
C MET A 319 1.24 -10.20 1.45
N LEU A 320 1.24 -11.48 1.10
CA LEU A 320 0.58 -12.55 1.83
C LEU A 320 1.60 -13.63 2.19
N GLU A 321 1.52 -14.12 3.42
CA GLU A 321 2.31 -15.27 3.86
C GLU A 321 1.50 -16.12 4.85
N PRO A 322 1.56 -17.47 4.77
CA PRO A 322 0.94 -18.32 5.78
C PRO A 322 1.65 -18.23 7.14
N ILE A 323 0.88 -18.34 8.21
CA ILE A 323 1.39 -18.50 9.58
C ILE A 323 1.10 -19.90 10.11
N VAL A 324 1.81 -20.30 11.16
CA VAL A 324 1.56 -21.54 11.90
C VAL A 324 1.33 -21.20 13.37
N TRP A 325 0.26 -21.72 13.94
CA TRP A 325 0.03 -21.69 15.39
C TRP A 325 0.76 -22.87 16.04
N GLY A 326 1.63 -22.58 17.02
CA GLY A 326 2.30 -23.57 17.84
C GLY A 326 1.43 -24.05 19.01
N ASP A 327 1.83 -25.18 19.60
CA ASP A 327 1.14 -25.79 20.76
C ASP A 327 1.18 -24.91 22.02
N ASP A 328 2.12 -23.97 22.09
CA ASP A 328 2.24 -22.96 23.14
C ASP A 328 1.28 -21.77 22.95
N GLY A 329 0.48 -21.80 21.88
CA GLY A 329 -0.46 -20.76 21.51
C GLY A 329 0.20 -19.50 20.93
N TRP A 330 1.44 -19.56 20.48
CA TRP A 330 2.05 -18.48 19.69
C TRP A 330 1.99 -18.79 18.21
N PHE A 331 1.97 -17.76 17.37
CA PHE A 331 2.10 -17.94 15.93
C PHE A 331 3.50 -17.55 15.46
N THR A 332 3.95 -18.19 14.39
CA THR A 332 5.16 -17.81 13.64
C THR A 332 4.85 -17.70 12.15
N SER A 333 5.73 -17.05 11.39
CA SER A 333 5.79 -17.27 9.94
C SER A 333 5.98 -18.76 9.64
N ALA A 334 5.39 -19.24 8.54
CA ALA A 334 5.65 -20.58 8.02
C ALA A 334 7.03 -20.73 7.34
N GLY A 335 7.82 -19.64 7.26
CA GLY A 335 9.22 -19.64 6.84
C GLY A 335 9.45 -19.70 5.33
N PHE A 336 8.46 -19.29 4.51
CA PHE A 336 8.63 -19.28 3.06
C PHE A 336 9.51 -18.11 2.60
N ASP A 337 10.29 -18.34 1.56
CA ASP A 337 10.95 -17.26 0.82
C ASP A 337 9.90 -16.52 -0.01
N THR A 338 9.51 -15.33 0.44
CA THR A 338 8.44 -14.53 -0.17
C THR A 338 8.81 -13.97 -1.54
N GLY A 339 10.05 -14.17 -1.99
CA GLY A 339 10.48 -13.92 -3.37
C GLY A 339 10.20 -15.06 -4.34
N LYS A 340 9.81 -16.24 -3.85
CA LYS A 340 9.53 -17.46 -4.62
C LYS A 340 8.04 -17.82 -4.59
N PRO A 341 7.56 -18.68 -5.52
CA PRO A 341 6.17 -19.12 -5.52
C PRO A 341 5.78 -19.85 -4.22
N ILE A 342 4.66 -19.43 -3.63
CA ILE A 342 4.06 -20.03 -2.42
C ILE A 342 2.74 -20.70 -2.82
N ARG A 343 2.32 -21.76 -2.11
CA ARG A 343 1.04 -22.42 -2.35
C ARG A 343 -0.12 -21.44 -2.08
N LYS A 344 -1.04 -21.32 -3.04
CA LYS A 344 -2.26 -20.52 -2.89
C LYS A 344 -3.22 -21.18 -1.88
N PRO A 345 -3.95 -20.41 -1.04
CA PRO A 345 -5.01 -20.96 -0.20
C PRO A 345 -6.03 -21.74 -1.03
N THR A 346 -6.49 -22.90 -0.52
CA THR A 346 -7.51 -23.71 -1.19
C THR A 346 -8.93 -23.37 -0.73
N GLY A 347 -9.95 -23.77 -1.48
CA GLY A 347 -11.36 -23.60 -1.07
C GLY A 347 -11.96 -22.23 -1.37
N GLY A 348 -11.14 -21.25 -1.75
CA GLY A 348 -11.59 -19.93 -2.21
C GLY A 348 -11.90 -19.90 -3.72
N GLU A 349 -12.70 -18.92 -4.12
CA GLU A 349 -13.00 -18.62 -5.53
C GLU A 349 -12.14 -17.45 -6.01
N ALA A 350 -11.57 -17.55 -7.22
CA ALA A 350 -10.83 -16.44 -7.79
C ALA A 350 -11.78 -15.38 -8.36
N VAL A 351 -11.67 -14.15 -7.86
CA VAL A 351 -12.27 -12.96 -8.47
C VAL A 351 -11.37 -12.40 -9.59
N PRO A 352 -11.85 -11.47 -10.44
CA PRO A 352 -10.96 -10.68 -11.28
C PRO A 352 -9.82 -10.03 -10.46
N HIS A 353 -8.62 -9.93 -11.03
CA HIS A 353 -7.48 -9.38 -10.32
C HIS A 353 -6.99 -8.07 -10.94
N GLY A 354 -6.79 -7.08 -10.06
CA GLY A 354 -6.19 -5.80 -10.39
C GLY A 354 -7.18 -4.79 -10.97
N ILE A 355 -6.63 -3.64 -11.36
CA ILE A 355 -7.35 -2.52 -11.96
C ILE A 355 -6.73 -2.21 -13.33
N GLY A 356 -7.57 -1.95 -14.33
CA GLY A 356 -7.09 -1.42 -15.60
C GLY A 356 -6.66 0.04 -15.43
N TRP A 357 -5.56 0.45 -16.03
CA TRP A 357 -5.09 1.83 -15.98
C TRP A 357 -5.38 2.61 -17.26
N SER A 358 -5.63 1.93 -18.39
CA SER A 358 -6.17 2.58 -19.60
C SER A 358 -7.54 3.17 -19.30
N ASP A 359 -7.85 4.30 -19.91
CA ASP A 359 -9.07 5.04 -19.66
C ASP A 359 -9.59 5.69 -20.95
N SER A 360 -10.81 5.31 -21.33
CA SER A 360 -11.56 5.92 -22.44
C SER A 360 -12.31 7.19 -22.01
N PHE A 361 -12.31 7.52 -20.72
CA PHE A 361 -12.99 8.67 -20.13
C PHE A 361 -14.49 8.69 -20.43
N THR A 362 -15.11 7.51 -20.41
CA THR A 362 -16.54 7.29 -20.66
C THR A 362 -17.32 6.87 -19.41
N ASP A 363 -16.65 6.76 -18.26
CA ASP A 363 -17.28 6.36 -17.00
C ASP A 363 -18.31 7.41 -16.56
N GLU A 364 -19.46 6.95 -16.04
CA GLU A 364 -20.53 7.83 -15.55
C GLU A 364 -20.12 8.64 -14.31
N LYS A 365 -19.14 8.12 -13.57
CA LYS A 365 -18.58 8.72 -12.35
C LYS A 365 -17.07 8.78 -12.47
N PHE A 366 -16.47 9.69 -11.72
CA PHE A 366 -15.01 9.77 -11.62
C PHE A 366 -14.44 8.42 -11.15
N PRO A 367 -13.57 7.77 -11.95
CA PRO A 367 -13.26 6.37 -11.73
C PRO A 367 -12.23 6.16 -10.63
N ALA A 368 -12.34 5.01 -9.96
CA ALA A 368 -11.51 4.64 -8.81
C ALA A 368 -10.00 4.51 -9.13
N ARG A 369 -9.61 4.51 -10.41
CA ARG A 369 -8.21 4.45 -10.87
C ARG A 369 -7.47 5.78 -10.76
N TRP A 370 -8.18 6.88 -10.52
CA TRP A 370 -7.61 8.22 -10.44
C TRP A 370 -7.71 8.79 -9.04
N HIS A 371 -6.63 9.48 -8.64
CA HIS A 371 -6.57 10.20 -7.38
C HIS A 371 -5.95 11.58 -7.58
N PHE A 372 -6.52 12.59 -6.96
CA PHE A 372 -5.87 13.88 -6.84
C PHE A 372 -4.88 13.88 -5.69
N TYR A 373 -3.64 14.30 -5.97
CA TYR A 373 -2.64 14.56 -4.94
C TYR A 373 -2.99 15.85 -4.17
N ARG A 374 -3.14 15.75 -2.85
CA ARG A 374 -3.46 16.85 -1.92
C ARG A 374 -4.72 17.61 -2.30
N ALA A 375 -5.78 16.86 -2.58
CA ALA A 375 -7.04 17.47 -2.98
C ALA A 375 -7.63 18.37 -1.89
N ASN A 376 -8.21 19.50 -2.29
CA ASN A 376 -9.18 20.23 -1.50
C ASN A 376 -10.62 19.96 -2.01
N ALA A 377 -11.63 20.50 -1.32
CA ALA A 377 -13.04 20.24 -1.61
C ALA A 377 -13.51 20.66 -3.02
N GLU A 378 -12.68 21.42 -3.75
CA GLU A 378 -12.97 21.91 -5.09
C GLU A 378 -12.33 21.07 -6.20
N GLU A 379 -11.43 20.11 -5.90
CA GLU A 379 -10.69 19.40 -6.97
C GLU A 379 -11.59 18.58 -7.88
N LEU A 380 -12.54 17.82 -7.32
CA LEU A 380 -13.46 17.03 -8.13
C LEU A 380 -14.35 17.90 -9.04
N LYS A 381 -14.57 19.17 -8.68
CA LYS A 381 -15.33 20.14 -9.51
C LYS A 381 -14.52 20.65 -10.71
N ARG A 382 -13.21 20.40 -10.74
CA ARG A 382 -12.35 20.71 -11.91
C ARG A 382 -12.42 19.65 -13.00
N VAL A 383 -13.06 18.51 -12.71
CA VAL A 383 -13.12 17.38 -13.63
C VAL A 383 -14.50 17.28 -14.28
N THR A 384 -14.52 17.02 -15.58
CA THR A 384 -15.72 16.56 -16.28
C THR A 384 -15.33 15.47 -17.27
N LEU A 385 -16.10 14.38 -17.28
CA LEU A 385 -15.99 13.32 -18.27
C LEU A 385 -17.09 13.53 -19.31
N SER A 386 -16.72 13.81 -20.55
CA SER A 386 -17.65 14.06 -21.64
C SER A 386 -16.99 13.76 -22.98
N ASP A 387 -17.75 13.33 -23.98
CA ASP A 387 -17.27 13.10 -25.35
C ASP A 387 -16.03 12.17 -25.43
N GLY A 388 -15.92 11.21 -24.51
CA GLY A 388 -14.77 10.28 -24.42
C GLY A 388 -13.48 10.96 -23.99
N LYS A 389 -13.58 12.03 -23.20
CA LYS A 389 -12.46 12.89 -22.79
C LYS A 389 -12.55 13.26 -21.31
N LEU A 390 -11.38 13.39 -20.68
CA LEU A 390 -11.22 14.00 -19.37
C LEU A 390 -10.94 15.50 -19.55
N HIS A 391 -11.90 16.32 -19.17
CA HIS A 391 -11.74 17.77 -19.08
C HIS A 391 -11.23 18.13 -17.68
N LEU A 392 -10.07 18.78 -17.61
CA LEU A 392 -9.43 19.19 -16.37
C LEU A 392 -9.16 20.70 -16.39
N LYS A 393 -9.90 21.45 -15.57
CA LYS A 393 -9.65 22.88 -15.39
C LYS A 393 -8.28 23.09 -14.74
N ALA A 394 -7.48 23.96 -15.36
CA ALA A 394 -6.14 24.26 -14.90
C ALA A 394 -6.16 24.92 -13.51
N LYS A 395 -5.14 24.60 -12.70
CA LYS A 395 -4.96 25.16 -11.36
C LYS A 395 -3.47 25.35 -11.09
N GLY A 396 -3.14 26.41 -10.35
CA GLY A 396 -1.77 26.66 -9.94
C GLY A 396 -0.86 26.98 -11.11
N THR A 397 0.45 26.92 -10.89
CA THR A 397 1.46 27.32 -11.87
C THR A 397 2.24 26.15 -12.43
N SER A 398 2.36 25.06 -11.66
CA SER A 398 3.23 23.92 -11.94
C SER A 398 2.63 22.61 -11.40
N PRO A 399 3.29 21.46 -11.57
CA PRO A 399 2.91 20.23 -10.86
C PRO A 399 2.88 20.35 -9.32
N LYS A 400 3.59 21.34 -8.74
CA LYS A 400 3.71 21.50 -7.28
C LYS A 400 2.43 21.95 -6.60
N ASP A 401 1.60 22.70 -7.30
CA ASP A 401 0.44 23.42 -6.78
C ASP A 401 -0.85 23.20 -7.61
N SER A 402 -0.79 22.36 -8.66
CA SER A 402 -1.93 22.03 -9.53
C SER A 402 -2.80 20.88 -9.04
N ALA A 403 -2.37 20.15 -8.00
CA ALA A 403 -2.94 18.86 -7.60
C ALA A 403 -3.01 17.88 -8.79
N PRO A 404 -1.87 17.28 -9.20
CA PRO A 404 -1.84 16.31 -10.28
C PRO A 404 -2.79 15.12 -10.05
N LEU A 405 -3.31 14.59 -11.14
CA LEU A 405 -4.18 13.42 -11.19
C LEU A 405 -3.30 12.17 -11.37
N THR A 406 -3.18 11.34 -10.36
CA THR A 406 -2.24 10.22 -10.27
C THR A 406 -2.92 8.86 -10.34
N MET A 407 -2.15 7.85 -10.78
CA MET A 407 -2.49 6.43 -10.77
C MET A 407 -1.40 5.63 -10.05
N ILE A 408 -1.71 4.42 -9.55
CA ILE A 408 -0.79 3.62 -8.69
C ILE A 408 -0.41 2.29 -9.38
N PRO A 409 0.26 2.31 -10.56
CA PRO A 409 0.66 1.08 -11.21
C PRO A 409 1.76 0.36 -10.43
N GLY A 410 1.77 -0.96 -10.54
CA GLY A 410 2.68 -1.82 -9.80
C GLY A 410 3.80 -2.45 -10.61
N ASP A 411 3.99 -2.11 -11.89
CA ASP A 411 4.96 -2.80 -12.76
C ASP A 411 6.34 -2.14 -12.78
N GLN A 412 7.39 -2.95 -12.83
CA GLN A 412 8.80 -2.50 -12.93
C GLN A 412 9.12 -1.79 -14.26
N ALA A 413 8.35 -2.08 -15.30
CA ALA A 413 8.45 -1.46 -16.60
C ALA A 413 7.06 -1.32 -17.22
N TYR A 414 6.75 -0.14 -17.77
CA TYR A 414 5.46 0.15 -18.38
C TYR A 414 5.55 1.31 -19.37
N GLN A 415 4.52 1.43 -20.20
CA GLN A 415 4.31 2.52 -21.12
C GLN A 415 2.94 3.14 -20.90
N ILE A 416 2.89 4.47 -20.96
CA ILE A 416 1.65 5.25 -20.95
C ILE A 416 1.61 6.13 -22.18
N GLU A 417 0.47 6.13 -22.86
CA GLU A 417 0.16 7.05 -23.95
C GLU A 417 -1.05 7.89 -23.58
N VAL A 418 -1.03 9.17 -23.95
CA VAL A 418 -2.18 10.07 -23.77
C VAL A 418 -2.15 11.14 -24.86
N THR A 419 -3.33 11.54 -25.32
CA THR A 419 -3.50 12.75 -26.15
C THR A 419 -3.93 13.89 -25.24
N ALA A 420 -3.18 14.99 -25.25
CA ALA A 420 -3.49 16.19 -24.50
C ALA A 420 -3.77 17.36 -25.44
N ASN A 421 -4.86 18.08 -25.19
CA ASN A 421 -5.22 19.33 -25.86
C ASN A 421 -5.31 20.44 -24.81
N PHE A 422 -4.66 21.57 -25.03
CA PHE A 422 -4.59 22.66 -24.05
C PHE A 422 -5.15 23.97 -24.60
N ALA A 423 -6.00 24.64 -23.81
CA ALA A 423 -6.50 25.97 -24.12
C ALA A 423 -5.38 27.03 -24.03
N PRO A 424 -5.58 28.23 -24.61
CA PRO A 424 -4.71 29.37 -24.36
C PRO A 424 -4.54 29.63 -22.85
N GLY A 425 -3.30 29.86 -22.40
CA GLY A 425 -2.96 30.03 -20.98
C GLY A 425 -2.80 28.74 -20.18
N ALA A 426 -3.22 27.58 -20.71
CA ALA A 426 -3.11 26.31 -20.03
C ALA A 426 -1.81 25.58 -20.38
N GLN A 427 -1.33 24.79 -19.43
CA GLN A 427 -0.21 23.87 -19.60
C GLN A 427 -0.69 22.45 -19.30
N ALA A 428 -0.47 21.54 -20.25
CA ALA A 428 -0.82 20.13 -20.14
C ALA A 428 0.44 19.26 -20.05
N GLY A 429 0.47 18.26 -19.18
CA GLY A 429 1.61 17.35 -19.14
C GLY A 429 1.32 15.95 -18.63
N LEU A 430 2.29 15.08 -18.91
CA LEU A 430 2.38 13.70 -18.44
C LEU A 430 3.68 13.57 -17.64
N LEU A 431 3.57 13.10 -16.40
CA LEU A 431 4.65 13.03 -15.43
C LEU A 431 4.83 11.60 -14.90
N LEU A 432 6.01 11.33 -14.33
CA LEU A 432 6.11 10.51 -13.13
C LEU A 432 6.27 11.44 -11.92
N PHE A 433 5.35 11.34 -10.98
CA PHE A 433 5.17 12.23 -9.86
C PHE A 433 5.26 11.44 -8.55
N TYR A 434 6.24 11.79 -7.72
CA TYR A 434 6.36 11.21 -6.37
C TYR A 434 5.68 12.14 -5.36
N ASN A 435 6.11 13.40 -5.32
CA ASN A 435 5.47 14.47 -4.56
C ASN A 435 5.79 15.83 -5.19
N ALA A 436 5.33 16.93 -4.59
CA ALA A 436 5.57 18.29 -5.08
C ALA A 436 7.06 18.71 -5.11
N LYS A 437 7.97 17.95 -4.50
CA LYS A 437 9.42 18.23 -4.52
C LYS A 437 10.15 17.41 -5.57
N LEU A 438 9.64 16.24 -5.93
CA LEU A 438 10.36 15.28 -6.73
C LEU A 438 9.43 14.64 -7.78
N TYR A 439 9.63 15.03 -9.04
CA TYR A 439 8.90 14.52 -10.20
C TYR A 439 9.70 14.74 -11.49
N VAL A 440 9.34 14.01 -12.55
CA VAL A 440 9.88 14.15 -13.90
C VAL A 440 8.78 14.12 -14.95
N GLY A 441 9.00 14.68 -16.13
CA GLY A 441 7.97 14.68 -17.17
C GLY A 441 8.19 15.66 -18.30
N LEU A 442 7.20 15.72 -19.18
CA LEU A 442 7.08 16.75 -20.21
C LEU A 442 5.70 17.40 -20.14
N SER A 443 5.68 18.71 -20.38
CA SER A 443 4.45 19.46 -20.58
C SER A 443 4.55 20.44 -21.74
N PHE A 444 3.40 20.91 -22.18
CA PHE A 444 3.22 21.71 -23.37
C PHE A 444 2.23 22.83 -23.09
N ASN A 445 2.55 24.02 -23.60
CA ASN A 445 1.71 25.21 -23.58
C ASN A 445 1.92 25.98 -24.90
N GLN A 446 1.34 27.18 -25.01
CA GLN A 446 1.47 28.00 -26.23
C GLN A 446 2.91 28.49 -26.49
N ASP A 447 3.68 28.71 -25.43
CA ASP A 447 5.05 29.22 -25.51
C ASP A 447 6.06 28.14 -25.90
N GLY A 448 5.79 26.87 -25.55
CA GLY A 448 6.58 25.75 -26.00
C GLY A 448 6.48 24.50 -25.15
N THR A 449 7.62 23.85 -24.97
CA THR A 449 7.76 22.60 -24.22
C THR A 449 8.47 22.90 -22.91
N VAL A 450 8.00 22.30 -21.82
CA VAL A 450 8.66 22.40 -20.52
C VAL A 450 9.10 21.00 -20.11
N MET A 451 10.39 20.86 -19.83
CA MET A 451 10.96 19.65 -19.26
C MET A 451 10.88 19.74 -17.73
N HIS A 452 10.39 18.68 -17.11
CA HIS A 452 10.39 18.52 -15.65
C HIS A 452 11.45 17.50 -15.26
N ARG A 453 12.37 17.88 -14.37
CA ARG A 453 13.39 16.97 -13.82
C ARG A 453 13.77 17.40 -12.40
N TYR A 454 13.85 16.43 -11.47
CA TYR A 454 14.12 16.71 -10.05
C TYR A 454 13.11 17.66 -9.39
N GLY A 455 11.86 17.69 -9.89
CA GLY A 455 10.87 18.68 -9.48
C GLY A 455 11.17 20.12 -9.90
N LEU A 456 12.05 20.32 -10.89
CA LEU A 456 12.38 21.63 -11.47
C LEU A 456 11.83 21.73 -12.89
N GLU A 457 11.45 22.94 -13.27
CA GLU A 457 10.93 23.28 -14.59
C GLU A 457 12.03 23.93 -15.44
N ARG A 458 12.20 23.43 -16.66
CA ARG A 458 13.05 24.05 -17.67
C ARG A 458 12.21 24.32 -18.91
N ALA A 459 11.86 25.58 -19.10
CA ALA A 459 11.25 26.03 -20.34
C ALA A 459 12.22 25.83 -21.50
N GLU A 460 11.74 25.22 -22.57
CA GLU A 460 12.48 24.96 -23.80
C GLU A 460 11.69 25.48 -25.01
N LYS A 461 12.40 25.63 -26.14
CA LYS A 461 11.73 25.97 -27.39
C LYS A 461 10.71 24.88 -27.74
N LYS A 462 9.59 25.30 -28.35
CA LYS A 462 8.60 24.39 -28.90
C LYS A 462 9.27 23.34 -29.80
N LEU A 463 8.96 22.07 -29.58
CA LEU A 463 9.44 21.01 -30.46
C LEU A 463 8.94 21.28 -31.90
N PRO A 464 9.81 21.26 -32.93
CA PRO A 464 9.47 21.76 -34.26
C PRO A 464 8.25 21.08 -34.92
N HIS A 465 7.97 19.83 -34.56
CA HIS A 465 6.83 19.07 -35.11
C HIS A 465 5.51 19.31 -34.38
N ILE A 466 5.52 19.98 -33.23
CA ILE A 466 4.31 20.35 -32.50
C ILE A 466 3.93 21.76 -32.94
N THR A 467 2.93 21.86 -33.82
CA THR A 467 2.51 23.14 -34.41
C THR A 467 1.24 23.70 -33.76
N GLY A 468 0.32 22.84 -33.32
CA GLY A 468 -0.93 23.22 -32.66
C GLY A 468 -0.89 23.17 -31.13
N ASN A 469 -2.08 22.97 -30.55
CA ASN A 469 -2.32 22.83 -29.11
C ASN A 469 -2.65 21.39 -28.70
N GLU A 470 -2.55 20.45 -29.65
CA GLU A 470 -2.75 19.02 -29.39
C GLU A 470 -1.42 18.29 -29.54
N VAL A 471 -1.15 17.40 -28.60
CA VAL A 471 0.05 16.59 -28.56
C VAL A 471 -0.29 15.20 -28.05
N GLN A 472 0.17 14.17 -28.73
CA GLN A 472 0.21 12.82 -28.19
C GLN A 472 1.55 12.61 -27.50
N ILE A 473 1.50 12.17 -26.24
CA ILE A 473 2.66 11.95 -25.39
C ILE A 473 2.71 10.47 -25.05
N ARG A 474 3.87 9.86 -25.26
CA ARG A 474 4.17 8.50 -24.78
C ARG A 474 5.31 8.60 -23.78
N MET A 475 5.08 8.10 -22.57
CA MET A 475 6.08 7.93 -21.53
C MET A 475 6.34 6.44 -21.37
N LYS A 476 7.61 6.04 -21.44
CA LYS A 476 8.05 4.68 -21.07
C LYS A 476 8.94 4.79 -19.83
N ASN A 477 8.56 4.09 -18.77
CA ASN A 477 9.41 3.81 -17.62
C ASN A 477 9.89 2.37 -17.74
N ASP A 478 11.19 2.13 -17.75
CA ASP A 478 11.77 0.79 -17.83
C ASP A 478 12.89 0.70 -16.82
N ARG A 479 12.57 0.10 -15.67
CA ARG A 479 13.52 -0.13 -14.58
C ARG A 479 14.28 1.16 -14.22
N HIS A 480 13.49 2.21 -13.95
CA HIS A 480 13.90 3.58 -13.58
C HIS A 480 14.47 4.46 -14.69
N ILE A 481 14.51 3.99 -15.94
CA ILE A 481 14.85 4.83 -17.07
C ILE A 481 13.56 5.33 -17.73
N VAL A 482 13.34 6.64 -17.63
CA VAL A 482 12.18 7.31 -18.21
C VAL A 482 12.54 7.93 -19.54
N THR A 483 11.74 7.61 -20.56
CA THR A 483 11.87 8.13 -21.91
C THR A 483 10.54 8.67 -22.40
N PHE A 484 10.58 9.79 -23.13
CA PHE A 484 9.40 10.41 -23.70
C PHE A 484 9.44 10.41 -25.22
N TYR A 485 8.28 10.26 -25.82
CA TYR A 485 8.06 10.38 -27.26
C TYR A 485 6.85 11.26 -27.50
N THR A 486 6.85 12.00 -28.61
CA THR A 486 5.74 12.86 -29.00
C THR A 486 5.40 12.71 -30.48
N ARG A 487 4.13 12.93 -30.81
CA ARG A 487 3.64 13.11 -32.18
C ARG A 487 2.37 13.97 -32.16
N THR A 488 1.92 14.41 -33.33
CA THR A 488 0.72 15.27 -33.48
C THR A 488 -0.44 14.56 -34.15
N SER A 489 -0.23 13.37 -34.71
CA SER A 489 -1.31 12.55 -35.27
C SER A 489 -0.88 11.08 -35.30
N ASP A 490 -1.85 10.17 -35.45
CA ASP A 490 -1.58 8.74 -35.55
C ASP A 490 -0.80 8.33 -36.80
N GLN A 491 -0.81 9.18 -37.83
CA GLN A 491 -0.11 8.96 -39.11
C GLN A 491 1.39 9.32 -39.02
N GLU A 492 1.76 10.14 -38.04
CA GLU A 492 3.15 10.56 -37.83
C GLU A 492 3.91 9.55 -36.94
N PRO A 493 5.19 9.31 -37.21
CA PRO A 493 6.01 8.48 -36.34
C PRO A 493 6.25 9.16 -34.99
N TRP A 494 6.38 8.36 -33.94
CA TRP A 494 6.81 8.84 -32.63
C TRP A 494 8.22 9.42 -32.69
N LYS A 495 8.37 10.67 -32.24
CA LYS A 495 9.67 11.34 -32.12
C LYS A 495 10.14 11.30 -30.68
N LYS A 496 11.27 10.64 -30.44
CA LYS A 496 11.88 10.54 -29.12
C LYS A 496 12.39 11.91 -28.66
N TYR A 497 12.07 12.28 -27.43
CA TYR A 497 12.63 13.46 -26.78
C TYR A 497 14.11 13.21 -26.42
N PRO A 498 15.02 14.15 -26.72
CA PRO A 498 16.47 13.89 -26.66
C PRO A 498 17.00 13.64 -25.25
N VAL A 499 16.31 14.07 -24.19
CA VAL A 499 16.73 13.84 -22.80
C VAL A 499 16.00 12.63 -22.21
N GLN A 500 16.74 11.75 -21.55
CA GLN A 500 16.21 10.64 -20.75
C GLN A 500 16.52 10.87 -19.28
N MET A 501 15.72 10.30 -18.40
CA MET A 501 15.75 10.58 -16.97
C MET A 501 15.92 9.28 -16.18
N GLU A 502 16.78 9.31 -15.17
CA GLU A 502 17.00 8.21 -14.23
C GLU A 502 16.26 8.59 -12.94
N VAL A 503 15.43 7.67 -12.41
CA VAL A 503 14.51 7.95 -11.30
C VAL A 503 14.62 6.98 -10.11
N SER A 504 15.67 6.17 -10.02
CA SER A 504 15.80 5.16 -8.96
C SER A 504 15.83 5.78 -7.56
N GLY A 505 16.23 7.05 -7.44
CA GLY A 505 16.22 7.81 -6.18
C GLY A 505 14.88 8.49 -5.84
N TYR A 506 13.81 8.26 -6.59
CA TYR A 506 12.53 8.97 -6.41
C TYR A 506 11.63 8.21 -5.44
N HIS A 507 12.05 8.15 -4.18
CA HIS A 507 11.39 7.39 -3.13
C HIS A 507 11.57 8.04 -1.74
N HIS A 508 10.93 7.44 -0.73
CA HIS A 508 10.90 7.92 0.65
C HIS A 508 12.26 8.31 1.22
N ASN A 509 13.26 7.43 1.10
CA ASN A 509 14.60 7.67 1.67
C ASN A 509 15.34 8.90 1.08
N VAL A 510 14.84 9.50 0.00
CA VAL A 510 15.41 10.71 -0.62
C VAL A 510 14.51 11.93 -0.41
N ALA A 511 13.20 11.78 -0.57
CA ALA A 511 12.27 12.91 -0.62
C ALA A 511 11.26 12.97 0.54
N TYR A 512 11.37 12.06 1.52
CA TYR A 512 10.38 11.83 2.57
C TYR A 512 8.99 11.53 1.99
N ASP A 513 7.93 11.64 2.79
CA ASP A 513 6.55 11.22 2.49
C ASP A 513 6.44 9.72 2.21
N PHE A 514 5.30 9.10 2.50
CA PHE A 514 5.14 7.66 2.39
C PHE A 514 4.42 7.24 1.09
N LEU A 515 4.87 7.82 -0.03
CA LEU A 515 4.27 7.69 -1.36
C LEU A 515 5.13 6.81 -2.28
N SER A 516 4.76 6.80 -3.55
CA SER A 516 5.40 6.10 -4.67
C SER A 516 5.53 7.02 -5.88
N LEU A 517 6.42 6.68 -6.81
CA LEU A 517 6.61 7.39 -8.07
C LEU A 517 5.54 6.95 -9.07
N ARG A 518 4.60 7.84 -9.35
CA ARG A 518 3.34 7.52 -10.00
C ARG A 518 3.14 8.28 -11.30
N PRO A 519 2.62 7.67 -12.36
CA PRO A 519 2.19 8.43 -13.51
C PRO A 519 1.13 9.46 -13.12
N ALA A 520 1.23 10.66 -13.68
CA ALA A 520 0.28 11.71 -13.40
C ALA A 520 -0.03 12.54 -14.65
N LEU A 521 -1.32 12.89 -14.80
CA LEU A 521 -1.77 13.95 -15.67
C LEU A 521 -1.86 15.24 -14.85
N TYR A 522 -1.51 16.38 -15.46
CA TYR A 522 -1.73 17.66 -14.80
C TYR A 522 -2.09 18.77 -15.77
N ALA A 523 -2.82 19.76 -15.23
CA ALA A 523 -3.19 20.99 -15.90
C ALA A 523 -2.86 22.18 -14.99
N SER A 524 -1.97 23.07 -15.44
CA SER A 524 -1.64 24.32 -14.72
C SER A 524 -1.84 25.55 -15.61
N GLY A 525 -1.78 26.75 -15.02
CA GLY A 525 -2.07 28.01 -15.71
C GLY A 525 -3.57 28.36 -15.70
N GLU A 526 -4.03 28.98 -16.77
CA GLU A 526 -5.42 29.42 -16.95
C GLU A 526 -6.14 28.60 -18.04
N GLY A 527 -7.43 28.34 -17.85
CA GLY A 527 -8.23 27.60 -18.84
C GLY A 527 -8.38 26.12 -18.52
N GLU A 528 -8.44 25.30 -19.56
CA GLU A 528 -8.75 23.87 -19.46
C GLU A 528 -7.81 23.05 -20.34
N VAL A 529 -7.51 21.84 -19.87
CA VAL A 529 -6.82 20.79 -20.62
C VAL A 529 -7.77 19.64 -20.81
N THR A 530 -7.79 19.07 -22.01
CA THR A 530 -8.54 17.86 -22.31
C THR A 530 -7.60 16.71 -22.59
N PHE A 531 -7.81 15.57 -21.93
CA PHE A 531 -7.08 14.33 -22.14
C PHE A 531 -7.97 13.28 -22.81
N SER A 532 -7.40 12.49 -23.73
CA SER A 532 -8.06 11.36 -24.39
C SER A 532 -7.08 10.26 -24.73
N ASN A 533 -7.60 9.09 -25.10
CA ASN A 533 -6.82 7.93 -25.54
C ASN A 533 -5.75 7.52 -24.52
N LEU A 534 -6.09 7.53 -23.23
CA LEU A 534 -5.13 7.12 -22.22
C LEU A 534 -4.97 5.60 -22.25
N ARG A 535 -3.76 5.13 -22.58
CA ARG A 535 -3.44 3.71 -22.66
C ARG A 535 -2.29 3.40 -21.74
N TYR A 536 -2.46 2.40 -20.89
CA TYR A 536 -1.41 1.83 -20.07
C TYR A 536 -1.09 0.42 -20.58
N GLN A 537 0.19 0.08 -20.57
CA GLN A 537 0.67 -1.23 -20.96
C GLN A 537 1.92 -1.57 -20.14
N ALA A 538 1.84 -2.58 -19.29
CA ALA A 538 3.03 -3.13 -18.63
C ALA A 538 3.92 -3.80 -19.68
N LEU A 539 5.24 -3.75 -19.42
CA LEU A 539 6.28 -4.26 -20.31
C LEU A 539 6.96 -5.49 -19.69
N PRO A 540 7.55 -6.37 -20.53
CA PRO A 540 8.24 -7.58 -20.08
C PRO A 540 9.40 -7.33 -19.11
#